data_AF-A0A2S7YPD8-F1
#
_entry.id   AF-A0A2S7YPD8-F1
#
_cell.length_a   1.000
_cell.length_b   1.000
_cell.length_c   1.000
_cell.angle_alpha   90.00
_cell.angle_beta   90.00
_cell.angle_gamma   90.00
#
_symmetry.space_group_name_H-M   'P 1'
#
loop_
_entity.id
_entity.type
_entity.pdbx_description
1 polymer ?
#
loop_
_entity_poly.entity_id
_entity_poly.type
_entity_poly.pdbx_seq_one_letter_code
_entity_poly.pdbx_strand_id
1 'polypeptide(L)'
;MATTQARCDGFGVSRSMPRLSERSKRTSSRQTKPSSRIDAAPQSSYFKLKTLAKWFHYPQNVTIPRSHPGTSSMYPGLHDDVQTRLESNGLKFNFRKNGDKKNHTNSYDSHIMGRFTCANKNCIADGWTSKKIAVTIRQFPGNEYNAEVYHQRCLKCNWLSKPKLDDSYADRVAYRLKKWSGMHVEPRPFSGVSKGPHYRHLCEGCKAGHCDEGSDFLF
;
A
#
# COMPACT_ATOMS: atom_id res chain seq x y z
N MET A 1 -23.75 -41.73 56.31
CA MET A 1 -22.27 -41.72 56.30
C MET A 1 -21.86 -40.72 55.23
N ALA A 2 -21.73 -39.44 55.57
CA ALA A 2 -20.53 -38.74 56.11
C ALA A 2 -19.99 -37.83 54.98
N THR A 3 -20.35 -36.54 54.99
CA THR A 3 -19.47 -35.37 55.30
C THR A 3 -18.23 -35.29 54.40
N THR A 4 -17.90 -34.16 53.76
CA THR A 4 -17.25 -33.02 54.43
C THR A 4 -17.14 -31.80 53.50
N GLN A 5 -17.38 -30.61 54.06
CA GLN A 5 -17.08 -29.27 53.53
C GLN A 5 -15.58 -28.92 53.70
N ALA A 6 -15.03 -28.03 52.88
CA ALA A 6 -14.01 -27.09 53.35
C ALA A 6 -14.02 -25.77 52.57
N ARG A 7 -14.08 -24.68 53.33
CA ARG A 7 -13.95 -23.26 53.00
C ARG A 7 -12.49 -22.80 53.25
N CYS A 8 -12.28 -21.50 53.02
CA CYS A 8 -11.30 -20.57 53.65
C CYS A 8 -9.98 -20.42 52.87
N ASP A 9 -9.30 -19.27 52.72
CA ASP A 9 -9.42 -17.82 53.04
C ASP A 9 -8.24 -17.17 52.24
N GLY A 10 -8.23 -15.95 51.71
CA GLY A 10 -8.17 -14.67 52.43
C GLY A 10 -6.81 -13.95 52.22
N PHE A 11 -6.82 -12.62 52.26
CA PHE A 11 -5.71 -11.63 52.27
C PHE A 11 -5.05 -11.29 50.90
N GLY A 12 -4.89 -10.04 50.44
CA GLY A 12 -5.07 -8.73 51.08
C GLY A 12 -3.77 -7.89 51.00
N VAL A 13 -3.94 -6.62 50.66
CA VAL A 13 -3.07 -5.46 50.91
C VAL A 13 -2.24 -4.91 49.73
N SER A 14 -2.26 -3.57 49.75
CA SER A 14 -2.01 -2.53 48.77
C SER A 14 -0.78 -1.67 49.15
N ARG A 15 -0.53 -0.61 48.37
CA ARG A 15 0.42 0.53 48.57
C ARG A 15 1.79 0.31 47.91
N SER A 16 2.47 1.28 47.32
CA SER A 16 2.31 2.74 47.22
C SER A 16 3.37 3.28 46.24
N MET A 17 3.04 4.36 45.52
CA MET A 17 4.02 5.25 44.87
C MET A 17 4.83 6.04 45.91
N PRO A 18 5.96 6.63 45.47
CA PRO A 18 6.30 7.99 45.85
C PRO A 18 6.42 8.94 44.65
N ARG A 19 6.21 10.21 44.99
CA ARG A 19 6.11 11.43 44.17
C ARG A 19 7.27 12.36 44.56
N LEU A 20 7.52 13.37 43.71
CA LEU A 20 8.33 14.61 43.94
C LEU A 20 9.85 14.43 43.75
N SER A 21 10.65 15.38 43.24
CA SER A 21 10.50 16.84 43.08
C SER A 21 11.50 17.42 42.06
N GLU A 22 11.05 18.45 41.34
CA GLU A 22 11.70 19.72 40.93
C GLU A 22 13.23 19.95 40.97
N ARG A 23 13.73 20.73 39.97
CA ARG A 23 14.46 22.03 40.09
C ARG A 23 15.43 22.24 38.89
N SER A 24 15.11 23.07 37.90
CA SER A 24 15.40 24.52 37.75
C SER A 24 16.89 24.92 37.59
N LYS A 25 17.19 25.60 36.46
CA LYS A 25 18.11 26.75 36.23
C LYS A 25 18.22 26.99 34.70
N ARG A 26 17.59 28.01 34.09
CA ARG A 26 17.97 29.44 33.95
C ARG A 26 19.45 29.69 33.63
N THR A 27 19.71 30.19 32.41
CA THR A 27 20.44 31.45 32.03
C THR A 27 20.36 31.58 30.50
N SER A 28 19.74 32.60 29.89
CA SER A 28 20.05 34.05 29.81
C SER A 28 21.08 34.41 28.73
N SER A 29 20.55 35.04 27.67
CA SER A 29 21.04 36.21 26.92
C SER A 29 22.47 36.29 26.36
N ARG A 30 22.57 36.54 25.05
CA ARG A 30 23.19 37.78 24.54
C ARG A 30 22.81 38.07 23.08
N GLN A 31 22.05 39.15 22.89
CA GLN A 31 22.03 39.91 21.65
C GLN A 31 23.31 40.74 21.58
N THR A 32 23.96 40.77 20.41
CA THR A 32 24.70 41.93 19.90
C THR A 32 24.78 41.84 18.36
N LYS A 33 24.14 42.78 17.66
CA LYS A 33 24.55 43.21 16.30
C LYS A 33 25.55 44.37 16.46
N PRO A 34 26.54 44.52 15.57
CA PRO A 34 26.49 45.55 14.51
C PRO A 34 27.13 45.07 13.17
N SER A 35 26.57 45.37 11.99
CA SER A 35 26.73 46.56 11.11
C SER A 35 28.01 46.63 10.24
N SER A 36 27.79 47.03 8.96
CA SER A 36 28.70 47.42 7.83
C SER A 36 29.60 46.36 7.16
N ARG A 37 29.47 46.03 5.85
CA ARG A 37 29.92 46.75 4.60
C ARG A 37 31.45 46.94 4.57
N ILE A 38 32.27 46.62 3.56
CA ILE A 38 32.26 46.11 2.16
C ILE A 38 33.62 45.38 1.98
N ASP A 39 33.80 44.39 1.11
CA ASP A 39 34.72 44.51 -0.04
C ASP A 39 34.66 43.26 -0.94
N ALA A 40 34.95 43.48 -2.22
CA ALA A 40 34.64 42.63 -3.35
C ALA A 40 35.83 41.83 -3.93
N ALA A 41 35.44 40.86 -4.79
CA ALA A 41 36.18 40.24 -5.91
C ALA A 41 37.11 39.03 -5.57
N PRO A 42 37.38 38.09 -6.51
CA PRO A 42 37.23 38.21 -7.96
C PRO A 42 36.55 37.06 -8.72
N GLN A 43 36.32 37.39 -9.99
CA GLN A 43 35.70 36.68 -11.10
C GLN A 43 36.59 35.57 -11.68
N SER A 44 35.99 34.48 -12.18
CA SER A 44 36.48 33.61 -13.27
C SER A 44 35.52 32.41 -13.38
N SER A 45 35.01 31.93 -14.52
CA SER A 45 35.13 32.27 -15.93
C SER A 45 33.96 31.54 -16.62
N TYR A 46 33.03 32.28 -17.23
CA TYR A 46 32.10 31.68 -18.19
C TYR A 46 32.57 32.07 -19.59
N PHE A 47 33.13 31.08 -20.29
CA PHE A 47 33.49 31.17 -21.69
C PHE A 47 32.25 31.56 -22.52
N LYS A 48 32.30 32.77 -23.10
CA LYS A 48 31.45 33.15 -24.23
C LYS A 48 32.03 32.51 -25.49
N LEU A 49 31.25 31.64 -26.12
CA LEU A 49 31.28 31.50 -27.57
C LEU A 49 29.89 31.85 -28.09
N LYS A 50 29.82 33.04 -28.69
CA LYS A 50 28.70 33.47 -29.53
C LYS A 50 28.91 32.83 -30.90
N THR A 51 28.03 31.90 -31.28
CA THR A 51 27.90 31.53 -32.68
C THR A 51 26.44 31.22 -32.99
N LEU A 52 25.83 32.14 -33.75
CA LEU A 52 24.79 31.93 -34.76
C LEU A 52 23.84 30.73 -34.57
N ALA A 53 22.66 30.99 -34.00
CA ALA A 53 21.50 30.12 -34.17
C ALA A 53 20.25 30.96 -34.47
N LYS A 54 20.14 31.31 -35.75
CA LYS A 54 18.86 31.62 -36.39
C LYS A 54 18.07 30.30 -36.42
N TRP A 55 16.76 30.38 -36.18
CA TRP A 55 15.75 29.30 -36.24
C TRP A 55 15.68 28.37 -35.02
N PHE A 56 14.75 28.65 -34.10
CA PHE A 56 13.75 27.68 -33.61
C PHE A 56 12.63 28.48 -32.93
N HIS A 57 11.49 28.62 -33.61
CA HIS A 57 10.24 28.95 -32.92
C HIS A 57 9.91 27.76 -32.04
N TYR A 58 9.90 27.95 -30.72
CA TYR A 58 9.43 26.92 -29.79
C TYR A 58 7.89 26.97 -29.78
N PRO A 59 7.18 25.96 -30.32
CA PRO A 59 5.72 25.95 -30.21
C PRO A 59 5.34 25.69 -28.74
N GLN A 60 4.60 26.62 -28.16
CA GLN A 60 3.91 26.44 -26.88
C GLN A 60 2.76 25.44 -27.03
N ASN A 61 3.09 24.15 -27.13
CA ASN A 61 2.14 23.07 -26.91
C ASN A 61 2.82 21.96 -26.11
N VAL A 62 3.10 22.27 -24.84
CA VAL A 62 3.40 21.25 -23.83
C VAL A 62 2.10 20.48 -23.61
N THR A 63 1.93 19.40 -24.35
CA THR A 63 0.91 18.40 -24.03
C THR A 63 1.30 17.83 -22.67
N ILE A 64 0.50 18.14 -21.64
CA ILE A 64 0.58 17.45 -20.34
C ILE A 64 0.51 15.95 -20.69
N PRO A 65 1.52 15.13 -20.34
CA PRO A 65 1.46 13.71 -20.60
C PRO A 65 0.15 13.22 -19.98
N ARG A 66 -0.76 12.71 -20.80
CA ARG A 66 -1.92 11.97 -20.30
C ARG A 66 -1.35 10.91 -19.37
N SER A 67 -1.57 11.10 -18.06
CA SER A 67 -1.14 10.18 -17.01
C SER A 67 -1.38 8.77 -17.52
N HIS A 68 -0.31 8.00 -17.72
CA HIS A 68 -0.47 6.61 -18.12
C HIS A 68 -1.37 5.97 -17.06
N PRO A 69 -2.47 5.30 -17.45
CA PRO A 69 -3.34 4.67 -16.48
C PRO A 69 -2.48 3.78 -15.58
N GLY A 70 -2.59 3.97 -14.27
CA GLY A 70 -1.77 3.26 -13.29
C GLY A 70 -1.81 1.75 -13.54
N THR A 71 -0.68 1.08 -13.32
CA THR A 71 -0.55 -0.39 -13.44
C THR A 71 -1.25 -1.15 -12.31
N SER A 72 -1.79 -0.41 -11.35
CA SER A 72 -2.55 -0.89 -10.22
C SER A 72 -3.65 0.10 -9.83
N SER A 73 -4.57 -0.32 -8.97
CA SER A 73 -5.59 0.53 -8.37
C SER A 73 -5.94 0.06 -6.97
N MET A 74 -6.43 1.00 -6.17
CA MET A 74 -7.08 0.73 -4.89
C MET A 74 -8.60 0.70 -5.05
N TYR A 75 -9.29 0.09 -4.09
CA TYR A 75 -10.75 -0.06 -4.09
C TYR A 75 -11.36 0.44 -2.77
N PRO A 76 -11.35 1.77 -2.51
CA PRO A 76 -11.93 2.32 -1.26
C PRO A 76 -13.42 2.02 -1.10
N GLY A 77 -14.15 1.89 -2.21
CA GLY A 77 -15.58 1.55 -2.19
C GLY A 77 -15.90 0.12 -1.76
N LEU A 78 -14.89 -0.75 -1.58
CA LEU A 78 -15.02 -2.09 -1.01
C LEU A 78 -14.55 -2.13 0.46
N HIS A 79 -14.38 -0.97 1.09
CA HIS A 79 -13.97 -0.89 2.50
C HIS A 79 -15.04 -1.45 3.43
N ASP A 80 -16.30 -1.13 3.20
CA ASP A 80 -17.40 -1.57 4.05
C ASP A 80 -17.50 -3.11 4.06
N ASP A 81 -17.34 -3.75 2.90
CA ASP A 81 -17.29 -5.22 2.78
C ASP A 81 -16.15 -5.85 3.60
N VAL A 82 -14.98 -5.18 3.67
CA VAL A 82 -13.86 -5.59 4.52
C VAL A 82 -14.21 -5.38 5.99
N GLN A 83 -14.78 -4.23 6.34
CA GLN A 83 -15.11 -3.85 7.70
C GLN A 83 -16.17 -4.77 8.29
N THR A 84 -17.23 -5.12 7.55
CA THR A 84 -18.25 -6.12 7.95
C THR A 84 -17.61 -7.47 8.33
N ARG A 85 -16.61 -7.91 7.56
CA ARG A 85 -15.89 -9.16 7.85
C ARG A 85 -15.00 -9.07 9.09
N LEU A 86 -14.58 -7.87 9.50
CA LEU A 86 -13.77 -7.61 10.69
C LEU A 86 -14.59 -7.40 11.96
N GLU A 87 -15.82 -6.86 11.83
CA GLU A 87 -16.70 -6.51 12.96
C GLU A 87 -17.07 -7.70 13.84
N SER A 88 -17.30 -8.87 13.24
CA SER A 88 -17.54 -10.14 13.97
C SER A 88 -16.45 -10.48 14.99
N ASN A 89 -15.28 -9.85 14.87
CA ASN A 89 -14.12 -10.04 15.72
C ASN A 89 -13.73 -8.79 16.53
N GLY A 90 -14.57 -7.76 16.53
CA GLY A 90 -14.30 -6.50 17.24
C GLY A 90 -13.17 -5.66 16.65
N LEU A 91 -12.73 -5.97 15.41
CA LEU A 91 -11.68 -5.23 14.73
C LEU A 91 -12.27 -4.06 13.92
N LYS A 92 -11.67 -2.88 14.08
CA LYS A 92 -12.00 -1.68 13.31
C LYS A 92 -10.76 -1.14 12.64
N PHE A 93 -10.84 -1.00 11.31
CA PHE A 93 -9.76 -0.48 10.49
C PHE A 93 -10.26 0.68 9.64
N ASN A 94 -9.36 1.59 9.27
CA ASN A 94 -9.66 2.68 8.35
C ASN A 94 -8.95 2.44 7.01
N PHE A 95 -9.64 2.69 5.90
CA PHE A 95 -9.02 2.63 4.57
C PHE A 95 -8.15 3.85 4.30
N ARG A 96 -6.85 3.64 4.08
CA ARG A 96 -5.89 4.69 3.73
C ARG A 96 -5.90 4.92 2.22
N LYS A 97 -6.49 6.05 1.80
CA LYS A 97 -6.67 6.41 0.38
C LYS A 97 -5.42 6.93 -0.31
N ASN A 98 -4.42 7.39 0.44
CA ASN A 98 -3.21 7.92 -0.17
C ASN A 98 -2.39 6.78 -0.80
N GLY A 99 -1.83 7.03 -1.98
CA GLY A 99 -0.99 6.08 -2.71
C GLY A 99 0.39 5.86 -2.08
N ASP A 100 0.60 6.34 -0.85
CA ASP A 100 1.89 6.20 -0.19
C ASP A 100 2.13 4.74 0.19
N LYS A 101 3.30 4.25 -0.23
CA LYS A 101 3.74 2.88 -0.01
C LYS A 101 4.69 2.78 1.19
N LYS A 102 5.16 3.91 1.73
CA LYS A 102 6.12 3.98 2.83
C LYS A 102 5.42 3.92 4.19
N ASN A 103 6.20 3.65 5.24
CA ASN A 103 5.74 3.68 6.64
C ASN A 103 4.61 2.67 6.97
N HIS A 104 4.49 1.60 6.20
CA HIS A 104 3.65 0.47 6.58
C HIS A 104 4.35 -0.36 7.67
N THR A 105 3.58 -0.86 8.63
CA THR A 105 4.06 -1.78 9.65
C THR A 105 4.17 -3.20 9.10
N ASN A 106 3.24 -3.58 8.21
CA ASN A 106 3.22 -4.90 7.57
C ASN A 106 2.84 -4.78 6.10
N SER A 107 3.37 -5.69 5.28
CA SER A 107 2.99 -5.86 3.86
C SER A 107 2.88 -7.36 3.55
N TYR A 108 1.94 -7.72 2.68
CA TYR A 108 1.76 -9.10 2.24
C TYR A 108 1.23 -9.17 0.82
N ASP A 109 1.96 -9.88 -0.03
CA ASP A 109 1.53 -10.17 -1.40
C ASP A 109 0.67 -11.42 -1.44
N SER A 110 -0.42 -11.35 -2.20
CA SER A 110 -1.39 -12.42 -2.35
C SER A 110 -2.07 -12.31 -3.71
N HIS A 111 -3.04 -13.19 -3.95
CA HIS A 111 -3.96 -13.06 -5.06
C HIS A 111 -5.42 -13.06 -4.62
N ILE A 112 -6.25 -12.44 -5.46
CA ILE A 112 -7.71 -12.41 -5.39
C ILE A 112 -8.29 -12.87 -6.74
N MET A 113 -9.60 -12.97 -6.78
CA MET A 113 -10.41 -13.38 -7.92
C MET A 113 -11.17 -12.18 -8.49
N GLY A 114 -11.66 -12.35 -9.71
CA GLY A 114 -12.35 -11.32 -10.45
C GLY A 114 -12.32 -11.58 -11.96
N ARG A 115 -12.90 -10.64 -12.70
CA ARG A 115 -12.99 -10.67 -14.16
C ARG A 115 -12.45 -9.37 -14.75
N PHE A 116 -11.73 -9.47 -15.84
CA PHE A 116 -11.31 -8.33 -16.64
C PHE A 116 -12.22 -8.18 -17.85
N THR A 117 -12.51 -6.94 -18.20
CA THR A 117 -13.06 -6.54 -19.50
C THR A 117 -12.04 -5.67 -20.18
N CYS A 118 -11.76 -5.90 -21.47
CA CYS A 118 -10.77 -5.09 -22.18
C CYS A 118 -11.25 -3.63 -22.24
N ALA A 119 -10.43 -2.69 -21.78
CA ALA A 119 -10.77 -1.27 -21.82
C ALA A 119 -10.64 -0.66 -23.24
N ASN A 120 -10.02 -1.36 -24.18
CA ASN A 120 -10.00 -0.95 -25.58
C ASN A 120 -11.34 -1.27 -26.24
N LYS A 121 -12.11 -0.23 -26.58
CA LYS A 121 -13.44 -0.36 -27.22
C LYS A 121 -13.39 -1.03 -28.60
N ASN A 122 -12.25 -1.01 -29.26
CA ASN A 122 -12.04 -1.65 -30.57
C ASN A 122 -11.60 -3.11 -30.44
N CYS A 123 -11.43 -3.62 -29.21
CA CYS A 123 -10.98 -4.99 -28.99
C CYS A 123 -12.18 -5.94 -28.94
N ILE A 124 -12.16 -6.97 -29.78
CA ILE A 124 -13.15 -8.05 -29.84
C ILE A 124 -12.94 -9.13 -28.75
N ALA A 125 -12.44 -8.75 -27.57
CA ALA A 125 -12.22 -9.71 -26.49
C ALA A 125 -13.41 -9.67 -25.52
N ASP A 126 -14.01 -10.82 -25.25
CA ASP A 126 -15.20 -10.95 -24.37
C ASP A 126 -14.91 -10.72 -22.88
N GLY A 127 -13.65 -10.43 -22.54
CA GLY A 127 -13.14 -10.40 -21.17
C GLY A 127 -12.55 -11.74 -20.73
N TRP A 128 -11.78 -11.74 -19.65
CA TRP A 128 -11.08 -12.93 -19.17
C TRP A 128 -11.06 -13.00 -17.64
N THR A 129 -10.92 -14.22 -17.11
CA THR A 129 -10.56 -14.45 -15.72
C THR A 129 -9.16 -15.03 -15.68
N SER A 130 -8.25 -14.43 -14.94
CA SER A 130 -6.88 -14.94 -14.81
C SER A 130 -6.71 -16.02 -13.74
N LYS A 131 -7.76 -16.25 -12.93
CA LYS A 131 -7.73 -17.04 -11.69
C LYS A 131 -6.71 -16.55 -10.64
N LYS A 132 -6.03 -15.44 -10.92
CA LYS A 132 -4.98 -14.86 -10.09
C LYS A 132 -4.81 -13.39 -10.44
N ILE A 133 -5.39 -12.53 -9.62
CA ILE A 133 -5.17 -11.09 -9.65
C ILE A 133 -4.27 -10.75 -8.48
N ALA A 134 -3.06 -10.27 -8.75
CA ALA A 134 -2.11 -9.91 -7.70
C ALA A 134 -2.64 -8.74 -6.87
N VAL A 135 -2.45 -8.83 -5.56
CA VAL A 135 -2.77 -7.77 -4.61
C VAL A 135 -1.67 -7.68 -3.56
N THR A 136 -1.24 -6.46 -3.26
CA THR A 136 -0.39 -6.16 -2.10
C THR A 136 -1.25 -5.50 -1.03
N ILE A 137 -1.36 -6.16 0.12
CA ILE A 137 -2.09 -5.66 1.29
C ILE A 137 -1.07 -5.03 2.22
N ARG A 138 -1.34 -3.84 2.75
CA ARG A 138 -0.46 -3.14 3.68
C ARG A 138 -1.23 -2.65 4.88
N GLN A 139 -0.63 -2.80 6.07
CA GLN A 139 -1.13 -2.23 7.32
C GLN A 139 -0.19 -1.12 7.77
N PHE A 140 -0.78 -0.05 8.31
CA PHE A 140 -0.09 1.12 8.82
C PHE A 140 -0.41 1.30 10.32
N PRO A 141 0.38 2.10 11.04
CA PRO A 141 0.05 2.50 12.40
C PRO A 141 -1.36 3.10 12.51
N GLY A 142 -2.03 2.93 13.65
CA GLY A 142 -3.37 3.47 13.89
C GLY A 142 -4.51 2.68 13.25
N ASN A 143 -4.32 1.36 13.02
CA ASN A 143 -5.30 0.48 12.38
C ASN A 143 -5.75 0.99 11.00
N GLU A 144 -4.80 1.51 10.23
CA GLU A 144 -5.01 1.87 8.83
C GLU A 144 -4.54 0.75 7.92
N TYR A 145 -5.18 0.61 6.76
CA TYR A 145 -4.73 -0.32 5.73
C TYR A 145 -4.99 0.21 4.33
N ASN A 146 -4.25 -0.31 3.35
CA ASN A 146 -4.63 -0.24 1.95
C ASN A 146 -4.41 -1.59 1.26
N ALA A 147 -5.00 -1.73 0.08
CA ALA A 147 -4.80 -2.89 -0.78
C ALA A 147 -4.63 -2.41 -2.22
N GLU A 148 -3.45 -2.66 -2.77
CA GLU A 148 -3.08 -2.31 -4.14
C GLU A 148 -3.30 -3.52 -5.03
N VAL A 149 -4.25 -3.44 -5.95
CA VAL A 149 -4.61 -4.53 -6.86
C VAL A 149 -4.03 -4.23 -8.23
N TYR A 150 -3.26 -5.17 -8.76
CA TYR A 150 -2.55 -4.99 -10.03
C TYR A 150 -3.46 -5.30 -11.22
N HIS A 151 -3.27 -4.52 -12.28
CA HIS A 151 -3.99 -4.65 -13.53
C HIS A 151 -3.39 -5.76 -14.40
N GLN A 152 -4.13 -6.13 -15.45
CA GLN A 152 -3.66 -7.09 -16.44
C GLN A 152 -3.91 -6.59 -17.85
N ARG A 153 -3.06 -7.02 -18.77
CA ARG A 153 -3.17 -6.69 -20.19
C ARG A 153 -4.01 -7.73 -20.91
N CYS A 154 -4.83 -7.26 -21.84
CA CYS A 154 -5.61 -8.13 -22.71
C CYS A 154 -4.67 -8.95 -23.59
N LEU A 155 -4.90 -10.27 -23.69
CA LEU A 155 -4.11 -11.15 -24.54
C LEU A 155 -4.16 -10.74 -26.03
N LYS A 156 -5.33 -10.29 -26.52
CA LYS A 156 -5.52 -9.99 -27.95
C LYS A 156 -4.86 -8.68 -28.40
N CYS A 157 -4.89 -7.64 -27.56
CA CYS A 157 -4.49 -6.28 -27.97
C CYS A 157 -3.49 -5.61 -27.01
N ASN A 158 -3.03 -6.32 -25.98
CA ASN A 158 -2.08 -5.86 -24.96
C ASN A 158 -2.52 -4.62 -24.16
N TRP A 159 -3.80 -4.23 -24.27
CA TRP A 159 -4.34 -3.06 -23.59
C TRP A 159 -4.53 -3.32 -22.10
N LEU A 160 -4.09 -2.38 -21.27
CA LEU A 160 -4.16 -2.48 -19.82
C LEU A 160 -5.61 -2.36 -19.33
N SER A 161 -6.05 -3.31 -18.51
CA SER A 161 -7.43 -3.38 -18.04
C SER A 161 -7.49 -3.55 -16.53
N LYS A 162 -8.41 -2.79 -15.92
CA LYS A 162 -8.73 -2.87 -14.49
C LYS A 162 -9.69 -4.04 -14.25
N PRO A 163 -9.49 -4.86 -13.20
CA PRO A 163 -10.43 -5.93 -12.90
C PRO A 163 -11.71 -5.42 -12.23
N LYS A 164 -12.82 -6.13 -12.49
CA LYS A 164 -13.99 -6.16 -11.62
C LYS A 164 -13.76 -7.27 -10.59
N LEU A 165 -13.71 -6.88 -9.32
CA LEU A 165 -13.45 -7.78 -8.19
C LEU A 165 -14.72 -8.44 -7.69
N ASP A 166 -14.57 -9.62 -7.09
CA ASP A 166 -15.61 -10.32 -6.34
C ASP A 166 -15.28 -10.32 -4.82
N ASP A 167 -16.07 -11.05 -4.03
CA ASP A 167 -15.95 -11.15 -2.58
C ASP A 167 -14.56 -11.61 -2.09
N SER A 168 -13.77 -12.27 -2.94
CA SER A 168 -12.44 -12.71 -2.58
C SER A 168 -11.51 -11.55 -2.22
N TYR A 169 -11.78 -10.33 -2.71
CA TYR A 169 -11.06 -9.13 -2.26
C TYR A 169 -11.24 -8.93 -0.77
N ALA A 170 -12.48 -8.83 -0.32
CA ALA A 170 -12.79 -8.51 1.07
C ALA A 170 -12.38 -9.66 2.00
N ASP A 171 -12.58 -10.92 1.59
CA ASP A 171 -12.12 -12.09 2.33
C ASP A 171 -10.59 -12.14 2.48
N ARG A 172 -9.85 -11.80 1.41
CA ARG A 172 -8.39 -11.86 1.41
C ARG A 172 -7.80 -10.78 2.30
N VAL A 173 -8.31 -9.57 2.18
CA VAL A 173 -7.89 -8.41 2.97
C VAL A 173 -8.22 -8.62 4.44
N ALA A 174 -9.48 -8.95 4.77
CA ALA A 174 -9.90 -9.16 6.15
C ALA A 174 -9.13 -10.29 6.83
N TYR A 175 -8.91 -11.42 6.14
CA TYR A 175 -8.08 -12.52 6.66
C TYR A 175 -6.68 -12.04 7.07
N ARG A 176 -6.04 -11.22 6.23
CA ARG A 176 -4.68 -10.75 6.49
C ARG A 176 -4.64 -9.78 7.67
N LEU A 177 -5.60 -8.86 7.75
CA LEU A 177 -5.72 -7.93 8.87
C LEU A 177 -5.96 -8.67 10.20
N LYS A 178 -6.84 -9.69 10.22
CA LYS A 178 -7.06 -10.55 11.39
C LYS A 178 -5.77 -11.23 11.86
N LYS A 179 -4.99 -11.81 10.93
CA LYS A 179 -3.69 -12.42 11.25
C LYS A 179 -2.73 -11.42 11.90
N TRP A 180 -2.61 -10.21 11.35
CA TRP A 180 -1.73 -9.18 11.92
C TRP A 180 -2.23 -8.61 13.24
N SER A 181 -3.54 -8.66 13.50
CA SER A 181 -4.13 -8.35 14.81
C SER A 181 -3.99 -9.49 15.84
N GLY A 182 -3.24 -10.54 15.54
CA GLY A 182 -2.99 -11.65 16.46
C GLY A 182 -4.14 -12.65 16.58
N MET A 183 -5.12 -12.60 15.69
CA MET A 183 -6.25 -13.52 15.74
C MET A 183 -5.89 -14.91 15.22
N HIS A 184 -6.41 -15.93 15.91
CA HIS A 184 -6.46 -17.27 15.35
C HIS A 184 -7.49 -17.30 14.22
N VAL A 185 -7.01 -17.48 12.99
CA VAL A 185 -7.86 -17.73 11.81
C VAL A 185 -7.36 -18.99 11.13
N GLU A 186 -8.30 -19.85 10.76
CA GLU A 186 -7.98 -21.11 10.08
C GLU A 186 -7.16 -20.86 8.82
N PRO A 187 -6.05 -21.57 8.62
CA PRO A 187 -5.31 -21.50 7.37
C PRO A 187 -6.24 -21.81 6.20
N ARG A 188 -6.24 -20.94 5.19
CA ARG A 188 -6.91 -21.31 3.95
C ARG A 188 -6.21 -22.54 3.37
N PRO A 189 -6.97 -23.52 2.83
CA PRO A 189 -6.37 -24.63 2.11
C PRO A 189 -5.40 -24.08 1.07
N PHE A 190 -4.20 -24.65 1.03
CA PHE A 190 -3.26 -24.34 -0.04
C PHE A 190 -3.88 -24.85 -1.34
N SER A 191 -4.48 -23.94 -2.11
CA SER A 191 -4.72 -24.21 -3.52
C SER A 191 -3.34 -24.30 -4.15
N GLY A 192 -2.93 -25.48 -4.62
CA GLY A 192 -1.66 -25.67 -5.30
C GLY A 192 -1.44 -24.71 -6.46
N VAL A 193 -0.29 -24.85 -7.15
CA VAL A 193 0.08 -24.00 -8.29
C VAL A 193 -1.11 -23.83 -9.23
N SER A 194 -1.54 -22.58 -9.42
CA SER A 194 -2.71 -22.29 -10.26
C SER A 194 -2.42 -22.72 -11.70
N LYS A 195 -3.09 -23.78 -12.17
CA LYS A 195 -3.12 -24.17 -13.60
C LYS A 195 -4.00 -23.24 -14.46
N GLY A 196 -4.60 -22.21 -13.86
CA GLY A 196 -5.42 -21.23 -14.56
C GLY A 196 -4.60 -20.31 -15.49
N PRO A 197 -5.27 -19.52 -16.36
CA PRO A 197 -4.64 -18.78 -17.46
C PRO A 197 -3.92 -17.49 -17.00
N HIS A 198 -3.14 -17.56 -15.92
CA HIS A 198 -2.33 -16.44 -15.45
C HIS A 198 -1.05 -16.33 -16.27
N TYR A 199 -0.98 -15.32 -17.14
CA TYR A 199 0.20 -15.06 -17.96
C TYR A 199 1.06 -13.94 -17.35
N ARG A 200 2.28 -14.26 -16.91
CA ARG A 200 3.19 -13.32 -16.22
C ARG A 200 3.43 -12.04 -17.01
N HIS A 201 3.73 -12.19 -18.29
CA HIS A 201 4.03 -11.06 -19.18
C HIS A 201 2.82 -10.12 -19.41
N LEU A 202 1.60 -10.56 -19.08
CA LEU A 202 0.39 -9.73 -19.11
C LEU A 202 0.00 -9.19 -17.73
N CYS A 203 0.58 -9.70 -16.64
CA CYS A 203 0.25 -9.28 -15.29
C CYS A 203 1.20 -8.19 -14.79
N GLU A 204 0.65 -7.03 -14.42
CA GLU A 204 1.47 -5.95 -13.87
C GLU A 204 2.01 -6.27 -12.47
N GLY A 205 1.34 -7.16 -11.72
CA GLY A 205 1.85 -7.67 -10.45
C GLY A 205 3.09 -8.54 -10.62
N CYS A 206 3.10 -9.43 -11.63
CA CYS A 206 4.31 -10.20 -11.97
C CYS A 206 5.46 -9.30 -12.39
N LYS A 207 5.20 -8.31 -13.26
CA LYS A 207 6.22 -7.34 -13.71
C LYS A 207 6.80 -6.52 -12.56
N ALA A 208 6.00 -6.27 -11.54
CA ALA A 208 6.41 -5.55 -10.33
C ALA A 208 6.96 -6.46 -9.22
N GLY A 209 7.04 -7.78 -9.43
CA GLY A 209 7.59 -8.73 -8.45
C GLY A 209 6.64 -9.09 -7.29
N HIS A 210 5.34 -8.86 -7.43
CA HIS A 210 4.32 -9.08 -6.39
C HIS A 210 3.45 -10.32 -6.64
N CYS A 211 3.97 -11.29 -7.41
CA CYS A 211 3.21 -12.47 -7.78
C CYS A 211 4.14 -13.69 -7.89
N ASP A 212 3.97 -14.63 -6.96
CA ASP A 212 4.89 -15.74 -6.77
C ASP A 212 4.70 -16.92 -7.73
N GLU A 213 3.82 -16.84 -8.74
CA GLU A 213 3.74 -17.90 -9.76
C GLU A 213 3.37 -17.36 -11.13
N GLY A 214 4.23 -17.65 -12.09
CA GLY A 214 3.77 -18.15 -13.38
C GLY A 214 4.88 -19.00 -13.97
N SER A 215 4.52 -20.10 -14.59
CA SER A 215 5.46 -20.85 -15.40
C SER A 215 5.69 -20.06 -16.68
N ASP A 216 6.93 -19.60 -16.89
CA ASP A 216 7.43 -19.23 -18.21
C ASP A 216 7.51 -20.51 -19.07
N PHE A 217 6.40 -20.91 -19.68
CA PHE A 217 6.44 -21.84 -20.80
C PHE A 217 6.14 -21.05 -22.07
N LEU A 218 7.23 -20.59 -22.69
CA LEU A 218 7.30 -20.29 -24.11
C LEU A 218 7.14 -21.62 -24.85
N PHE A 219 6.20 -21.67 -25.80
CA PHE A 219 6.30 -22.54 -26.97
C PHE A 219 6.59 -21.64 -28.16
#